data_AF-A0A4Y9YIJ7-F1
#
_entry.id   AF-A0A4Y9YIJ7-F1
#
_cell.length_a   1.000
_cell.length_b   1.000
_cell.length_c   1.000
_cell.angle_alpha   90.00
_cell.angle_beta   90.00
_cell.angle_gamma   90.00
#
_symmetry.space_group_name_H-M   'P 1'
#
loop_
_entity.id
_entity.type
_entity.pdbx_description
1 polymer ?
#
loop_
_entity_poly.entity_id
_entity_poly.type
_entity_poly.pdbx_seq_one_letter_code
_entity_poly.pdbx_strand_id
1 'polypeptide(L)'
;MLEAKLNEAATLKRLLDAIKELVQDANFECNEEGINLQAMDNSHVALVSVLLQATGFRRYRCDRPLPLGVNLGSLTKVLKCAKDDDICTLKATDDGDVLSLTYEARNADRIAEYDMKLMDIDSDTLGIPDTDYEARVTMPSSEFSRIVRDLSLLGESVRIEVSKEGVRFVSDGEAANGSILLKQTEAARQRYQNYGVEDSDSEMEDVKEEGDESDDEEKEKKKVKKEKVKKEDSDAEETKGEEDDDEEVKPKPEDDGEEEMSDSENKKKRKKAPTSNGKAKKKVKKSADDDDNSSGGVSIELTQHVTLTFSLKYLVNFSKSASLSDTVQLMLKNDVPLLVSYTFGQGYIRYYLAPKIGDD
;
A
#
# COMPACT_ATOMS: atom_id res chain seq x y z
N MET A 1 13.92 19.68 14.10
CA MET A 1 12.68 19.86 13.33
C MET A 1 12.47 18.64 12.47
N LEU A 2 11.22 18.28 12.17
CA LEU A 2 10.87 17.28 11.16
C LEU A 2 10.35 17.96 9.88
N GLU A 3 10.84 17.51 8.73
CA GLU A 3 10.26 17.76 7.40
C GLU A 3 10.33 16.47 6.58
N ALA A 4 9.18 15.83 6.34
CA ALA A 4 9.07 14.59 5.57
C ALA A 4 8.12 14.77 4.39
N LYS A 5 8.66 14.73 3.16
CA LYS A 5 7.92 14.95 1.90
C LYS A 5 7.74 13.63 1.14
N LEU A 6 6.52 13.14 1.09
CA LEU A 6 6.08 11.96 0.35
C LEU A 6 5.81 12.30 -1.11
N ASN A 7 6.08 11.36 -2.02
CA ASN A 7 5.74 11.53 -3.43
C ASN A 7 4.23 11.56 -3.68
N GLU A 8 3.48 10.76 -2.93
CA GLU A 8 2.04 10.56 -3.08
C GLU A 8 1.38 10.41 -1.69
N ALA A 9 0.31 11.15 -1.45
CA ALA A 9 -0.47 11.06 -0.23
C ALA A 9 -1.15 9.68 -0.09
N ALA A 10 -1.38 8.97 -1.21
CA ALA A 10 -1.93 7.63 -1.24
C ALA A 10 -1.22 6.66 -0.29
N THR A 11 0.11 6.72 -0.18
CA THR A 11 0.87 5.81 0.69
C THR A 11 0.45 5.97 2.15
N LEU A 12 0.44 7.22 2.66
CA LEU A 12 0.07 7.49 4.05
C LEU A 12 -1.42 7.23 4.29
N LYS A 13 -2.30 7.50 3.31
CA LYS A 13 -3.73 7.19 3.38
C LYS A 13 -3.98 5.69 3.54
N ARG A 14 -3.36 4.88 2.67
CA ARG A 14 -3.47 3.41 2.70
C ARG A 14 -2.88 2.83 3.99
N LEU A 15 -1.76 3.38 4.46
CA LEU A 15 -1.15 2.99 5.73
C LEU A 15 -2.11 3.21 6.90
N LEU A 16 -2.68 4.41 7.04
CA LEU A 16 -3.63 4.69 8.10
C LEU A 16 -4.91 3.87 7.99
N ASP A 17 -5.43 3.70 6.78
CA ASP A 17 -6.60 2.86 6.55
C ASP A 17 -6.38 1.40 7.00
N ALA A 18 -5.13 0.91 6.94
CA ALA A 18 -4.76 -0.43 7.38
C ALA A 18 -4.58 -0.58 8.90
N ILE A 19 -4.29 0.50 9.64
CA ILE A 19 -4.00 0.43 11.09
C ILE A 19 -5.07 1.08 11.98
N LYS A 20 -5.90 1.99 11.47
CA LYS A 20 -6.89 2.77 12.25
C LYS A 20 -7.95 1.95 12.99
N GLU A 21 -8.14 0.69 12.61
CA GLU A 21 -9.08 -0.22 13.28
C GLU A 21 -8.43 -1.05 14.38
N LEU A 22 -7.10 -1.11 14.38
CA LEU A 22 -6.33 -1.79 15.41
C LEU A 22 -5.99 -0.84 16.55
N VAL A 23 -5.64 0.41 16.20
CA VAL A 23 -5.10 1.41 17.12
C VAL A 23 -5.86 2.72 16.97
N GLN A 24 -6.23 3.36 18.08
CA GLN A 24 -6.92 4.65 18.08
C GLN A 24 -5.93 5.82 18.09
N ASP A 25 -4.94 5.75 18.97
CA ASP A 25 -3.92 6.77 19.20
C ASP A 25 -2.54 6.10 19.12
N ALA A 26 -1.59 6.74 18.44
CA ALA A 26 -0.24 6.19 18.26
C ALA A 26 0.80 7.29 18.14
N ASN A 27 2.05 6.96 18.50
CA ASN A 27 3.22 7.77 18.23
C ASN A 27 3.83 7.39 16.87
N PHE A 28 4.03 8.38 16.00
CA PHE A 28 4.97 8.27 14.90
C PHE A 28 6.34 8.75 15.39
N GLU A 29 7.22 7.81 15.68
CA GLU A 29 8.59 8.07 16.10
C GLU A 29 9.43 8.42 14.88
N CYS A 30 9.78 9.70 14.73
CA CYS A 30 10.58 10.19 13.63
C CYS A 30 12.05 10.29 14.07
N ASN A 31 12.97 9.72 13.32
CA ASN A 31 14.41 9.79 13.55
C ASN A 31 15.16 9.95 12.20
N GLU A 32 16.49 9.87 12.19
CA GLU A 32 17.28 10.00 10.94
C GLU A 32 17.04 8.86 9.93
N GLU A 33 16.69 7.66 10.41
CA GLU A 33 16.45 6.47 9.57
C GLU A 33 15.08 6.51 8.89
N GLY A 34 14.12 7.20 9.49
CA GLY A 34 12.76 7.32 8.96
C GLY A 34 11.70 7.55 10.02
N ILE A 35 10.47 7.14 9.68
CA ILE A 35 9.31 7.23 10.55
C ILE A 35 8.88 5.82 10.95
N ASN A 36 8.88 5.56 12.25
CA ASN A 36 8.49 4.31 12.86
C ASN A 36 7.16 4.47 13.60
N LEU A 37 6.35 3.42 13.62
CA LEU A 37 5.18 3.36 14.50
C LEU A 37 5.10 1.96 15.07
N GLN A 38 4.98 1.87 16.39
CA GLN A 38 4.70 0.62 17.08
C GLN A 38 3.53 0.84 18.02
N ALA A 39 2.54 -0.04 17.97
CA ALA A 39 1.38 0.05 18.83
C ALA A 39 0.70 -1.30 19.03
N MET A 40 0.12 -1.50 20.21
CA MET A 40 -0.74 -2.64 20.52
C MET A 40 -2.21 -2.28 20.34
N ASP A 41 -3.03 -3.29 20.09
CA ASP A 41 -4.48 -3.14 20.16
C ASP A 41 -4.97 -3.06 21.62
N ASN A 42 -6.22 -2.63 21.82
CA ASN A 42 -6.80 -2.49 23.16
C ASN A 42 -6.84 -3.78 23.99
N SER A 43 -6.79 -4.95 23.35
CA SER A 43 -6.75 -6.24 24.07
C SER A 43 -5.33 -6.76 24.33
N HIS A 44 -4.30 -6.08 23.82
CA HIS A 44 -2.90 -6.50 23.87
C HIS A 44 -2.63 -7.89 23.27
N VAL A 45 -3.45 -8.30 22.30
CA VAL A 45 -3.33 -9.59 21.59
C VAL A 45 -2.61 -9.42 20.25
N ALA A 46 -2.67 -8.22 19.67
CA ALA A 46 -2.06 -7.88 18.40
C ALA A 46 -1.17 -6.63 18.52
N LEU A 47 -0.02 -6.68 17.85
CA LEU A 47 0.92 -5.57 17.73
C LEU A 47 1.11 -5.22 16.26
N VAL A 48 1.13 -3.94 15.94
CA VAL A 48 1.54 -3.42 14.63
C VAL A 48 2.88 -2.72 14.75
N SER A 49 3.76 -2.99 13.79
CA SER A 49 5.04 -2.33 13.60
C SER A 49 5.12 -1.84 12.16
N VAL A 50 5.32 -0.54 11.99
CA VAL A 50 5.46 0.14 10.71
C VAL A 50 6.83 0.79 10.64
N LEU A 51 7.46 0.68 9.49
CA LEU A 51 8.67 1.42 9.13
C LEU A 51 8.42 2.12 7.79
N LEU A 52 8.68 3.42 7.75
CA LEU A 52 8.84 4.21 6.53
C LEU A 52 10.27 4.73 6.49
N GLN A 53 11.11 4.16 5.63
CA GLN A 53 12.52 4.53 5.52
C GLN A 53 12.68 5.94 4.94
N ALA A 54 13.67 6.68 5.43
CA ALA A 54 14.01 8.04 4.98
C ALA A 54 14.29 8.12 3.47
N THR A 55 14.88 7.06 2.90
CA THR A 55 15.16 6.91 1.46
C THR A 55 13.90 6.88 0.59
N GLY A 56 12.75 6.50 1.16
CA GLY A 56 11.47 6.44 0.47
C GLY A 56 10.76 7.80 0.34
N PHE A 57 11.28 8.85 0.97
CA PHE A 57 10.73 10.20 0.88
C PHE A 57 11.47 11.00 -0.20
N ARG A 58 10.74 11.89 -0.88
CA ARG A 58 11.34 12.85 -1.83
C ARG A 58 12.32 13.80 -1.14
N ARG A 59 12.03 14.13 0.11
CA ARG A 59 12.89 14.90 1.01
C ARG A 59 12.56 14.47 2.42
N TYR A 60 13.60 14.15 3.19
CA TYR A 60 13.45 13.79 4.58
C TYR A 60 14.52 14.51 5.39
N ARG A 61 14.09 15.12 6.50
CA ARG A 61 14.97 15.75 7.47
C ARG A 61 14.35 15.57 8.85
N CYS A 62 15.10 14.99 9.76
CA CYS A 62 14.75 14.87 11.16
C CYS A 62 15.99 15.24 11.97
N ASP A 63 16.02 16.43 12.58
CA ASP A 63 17.23 16.89 13.28
C ASP A 63 17.44 16.18 14.63
N ARG A 64 16.36 15.68 15.24
CA ARG A 64 16.34 15.00 16.54
C ARG A 64 15.17 14.02 16.58
N PRO A 65 15.28 12.90 17.32
CA PRO A 65 14.15 12.01 17.56
C PRO A 65 12.94 12.79 18.07
N LEU A 66 11.83 12.69 17.34
CA LEU A 66 10.61 13.45 17.61
C LEU A 66 9.40 12.50 17.55
N PRO A 67 8.79 12.16 18.71
CA PRO A 67 7.54 11.41 18.73
C PRO A 67 6.37 12.34 18.36
N LEU A 68 5.58 11.93 17.38
CA LEU A 68 4.36 12.64 17.00
C LEU A 68 3.14 11.84 17.46
N GLY A 69 2.61 12.18 18.62
CA GLY A 69 1.42 11.54 19.17
C GLY A 69 0.15 12.06 18.49
N VAL A 70 -0.57 11.17 17.81
CA VAL A 70 -1.74 11.53 17.00
C VAL A 70 -2.91 10.58 17.23
N ASN A 71 -4.11 11.13 17.19
CA ASN A 71 -5.32 10.35 17.03
C ASN A 71 -5.46 9.94 15.56
N LEU A 72 -5.38 8.63 15.27
CA LEU A 72 -5.39 8.10 13.92
C LEU A 72 -6.71 8.39 13.19
N GLY A 73 -7.83 8.45 13.92
CA GLY A 73 -9.12 8.84 13.37
C GLY A 73 -9.16 10.29 12.87
N SER A 74 -8.54 11.21 13.61
CA SER A 74 -8.43 12.63 13.24
C SER A 74 -7.45 12.84 12.09
N LEU A 75 -6.27 12.21 12.16
CA LEU A 75 -5.28 12.25 11.08
C LEU A 75 -5.87 11.68 9.77
N THR A 76 -6.65 10.59 9.84
CA THR A 76 -7.36 10.03 8.67
C THR A 76 -8.34 11.03 8.06
N LYS A 77 -9.05 11.83 8.87
CA LYS A 77 -9.96 12.87 8.35
C LYS A 77 -9.19 13.97 7.62
N VAL A 78 -8.05 14.40 8.15
CA VAL A 78 -7.19 15.42 7.53
C VAL A 78 -6.59 14.91 6.21
N LEU A 79 -6.18 13.65 6.15
CA LEU A 79 -5.64 13.03 4.92
C LEU A 79 -6.69 12.77 3.83
N LYS A 80 -7.97 12.65 4.19
CA LYS A 80 -9.06 12.58 3.20
C LYS A 80 -9.21 13.88 2.39
N CYS A 81 -8.65 14.99 2.85
CA CYS A 81 -8.65 16.25 2.11
C CYS A 81 -7.63 16.28 0.96
N ALA A 82 -6.68 15.33 0.93
CA ALA A 82 -5.71 15.14 -0.15
C ALA A 82 -6.22 14.14 -1.20
N LYS A 83 -5.94 14.43 -2.48
CA LYS A 83 -6.05 13.42 -3.54
C LYS A 83 -4.92 12.40 -3.39
N ASP A 84 -5.10 11.24 -4.02
CA ASP A 84 -4.14 10.14 -3.92
C ASP A 84 -2.78 10.50 -4.54
N ASP A 85 -2.79 11.27 -5.63
CA ASP A 85 -1.61 11.71 -6.38
C ASP A 85 -0.97 13.01 -5.85
N ASP A 86 -1.61 13.68 -4.88
CA ASP A 86 -1.06 14.89 -4.26
C ASP A 86 0.25 14.58 -3.53
N ILE A 87 1.19 15.51 -3.59
CA ILE A 87 2.43 15.45 -2.82
C ILE A 87 2.11 15.86 -1.38
N CYS A 88 2.44 15.02 -0.41
CA CYS A 88 2.17 15.26 1.01
C CYS A 88 3.46 15.61 1.76
N THR A 89 3.46 16.73 2.48
CA THR A 89 4.58 17.14 3.35
C THR A 89 4.12 17.19 4.79
N LEU A 90 4.82 16.48 5.67
CA LEU A 90 4.65 16.51 7.12
C LEU A 90 5.72 17.42 7.72
N LYS A 91 5.31 18.39 8.55
CA LYS A 91 6.22 19.28 9.26
C LYS A 91 5.85 19.38 10.72
N ALA A 92 6.86 19.26 11.59
CA ALA A 92 6.71 19.49 13.01
C ALA A 92 7.94 20.21 13.55
N THR A 93 7.72 21.20 14.40
CA THR A 93 8.75 21.93 15.12
C THR A 93 9.24 21.15 16.35
N ASP A 94 10.34 21.58 16.97
CA ASP A 94 10.99 20.84 18.06
C ASP A 94 10.19 20.84 19.38
N ASP A 95 9.24 21.75 19.51
CA ASP A 95 8.27 21.80 20.61
C ASP A 95 7.23 20.68 20.53
N GLY A 96 6.99 20.12 19.34
CA GLY A 96 6.14 18.92 19.19
C GLY A 96 4.65 19.16 19.47
N ASP A 97 4.16 20.40 19.45
CA ASP A 97 2.77 20.73 19.77
C ASP A 97 1.82 20.60 18.57
N VAL A 98 2.34 20.82 17.36
CA VAL A 98 1.53 20.90 16.12
C VAL A 98 2.22 20.15 15.00
N LEU A 99 1.45 19.30 14.32
CA LEU A 99 1.80 18.70 13.05
C LEU A 99 1.09 19.46 11.93
N SER A 100 1.89 20.02 11.02
CA SER A 100 1.41 20.68 9.82
C SER A 100 1.49 19.73 8.62
N LEU A 101 0.39 19.58 7.90
CA LEU A 101 0.27 18.78 6.68
C LEU A 101 0.04 19.70 5.48
N THR A 102 0.98 19.70 4.54
CA THR A 102 0.87 20.43 3.28
C THR A 102 0.62 19.47 2.12
N TYR A 103 -0.45 19.69 1.35
CA TYR A 103 -0.78 18.94 0.14
C TYR A 103 -0.60 19.82 -1.09
N GLU A 104 0.26 19.38 -2.01
CA GLU A 104 0.57 20.06 -3.27
C GLU A 104 0.01 19.22 -4.43
N ALA A 105 -0.94 19.78 -5.18
CA ALA A 105 -1.52 19.10 -6.33
C ALA A 105 -0.54 19.04 -7.50
N ARG A 106 -0.39 17.88 -8.14
CA ARG A 106 0.55 17.72 -9.27
C ARG A 106 0.15 18.47 -10.53
N ASN A 107 -1.16 18.57 -10.77
CA ASN A 107 -1.73 19.07 -12.03
C ASN A 107 -2.50 20.38 -11.86
N ALA A 108 -2.37 21.04 -10.70
CA ALA A 108 -3.06 22.29 -10.41
C ALA A 108 -2.20 23.14 -9.48
N ASP A 109 -2.34 24.46 -9.56
CA ASP A 109 -1.70 25.39 -8.64
C ASP A 109 -2.48 25.48 -7.32
N ARG A 110 -2.66 24.33 -6.67
CA ARG A 110 -3.37 24.20 -5.40
C ARG A 110 -2.43 23.66 -4.34
N ILE A 111 -2.24 24.46 -3.30
CA ILE A 111 -1.57 24.07 -2.07
C ILE A 111 -2.60 24.18 -0.95
N ALA A 112 -2.78 23.11 -0.18
CA ALA A 112 -3.63 23.10 1.00
C ALA A 112 -2.78 22.80 2.24
N GLU A 113 -3.02 23.53 3.32
CA GLU A 113 -2.29 23.41 4.57
C GLU A 113 -3.28 23.13 5.71
N TYR A 114 -2.95 22.15 6.55
CA TYR A 114 -3.78 21.72 7.66
C TYR A 114 -2.91 21.52 8.89
N ASP A 115 -3.24 22.21 9.97
CA ASP A 115 -2.57 22.05 11.24
C ASP A 115 -3.41 21.23 12.20
N MET A 116 -2.78 20.26 12.85
CA MET A 116 -3.40 19.47 13.90
C MET A 116 -2.56 19.47 15.16
N LYS A 117 -3.23 19.53 16.31
CA LYS A 117 -2.57 19.43 17.59
C LYS A 117 -2.11 18.01 17.83
N LEU A 118 -0.88 17.89 18.31
CA LEU A 118 -0.31 16.65 18.79
C LEU A 118 -0.75 16.41 20.23
N MET A 119 -0.63 15.16 20.67
CA MET A 119 -0.98 14.72 22.01
C MET A 119 0.22 14.01 22.62
N ASP A 120 0.38 14.15 23.92
CA ASP A 120 1.34 13.36 24.67
C ASP A 120 0.79 11.94 24.84
N ILE A 121 1.44 10.98 24.18
CA ILE A 121 1.12 9.55 24.30
C ILE A 121 2.35 8.88 24.88
N ASP A 122 2.16 8.16 25.99
CA ASP A 122 3.24 7.36 26.59
C ASP A 122 3.71 6.30 25.57
N SER A 123 5.01 6.32 25.25
CA SER A 123 5.61 5.37 24.32
C SER A 123 6.22 4.20 25.09
N ASP A 124 5.52 3.06 25.11
CA ASP A 124 6.07 1.79 25.55
C ASP A 124 6.56 1.02 24.32
N THR A 125 7.81 1.26 23.90
CA THR A 125 8.43 0.49 22.82
C THR A 125 8.71 -0.93 23.32
N LEU A 126 8.03 -1.91 22.74
CA LEU A 126 8.26 -3.32 22.99
C LEU A 126 9.41 -3.81 22.10
N GLY A 127 10.41 -4.42 22.74
CA GLY A 127 11.46 -5.14 22.03
C GLY A 127 10.86 -6.34 21.29
N ILE A 128 10.87 -6.30 19.96
CA ILE A 128 10.50 -7.46 19.13
C ILE A 128 11.74 -8.35 19.02
N PRO A 129 11.70 -9.60 19.52
CA PRO A 129 12.86 -10.48 19.43
C PRO A 129 13.06 -11.01 18.01
N ASP A 130 14.32 -11.12 17.58
CA ASP A 130 14.69 -11.81 16.36
C ASP A 130 14.32 -13.30 16.50
N THR A 131 13.25 -13.70 15.82
CA THR A 131 12.70 -15.04 15.94
C THR A 131 12.95 -15.83 14.66
N ASP A 132 13.66 -16.94 14.80
CA ASP A 132 13.74 -17.93 13.73
C ASP A 132 12.41 -18.66 13.59
N TYR A 133 11.71 -18.38 12.49
CA TYR A 133 10.43 -19.00 12.16
C TYR A 133 10.60 -20.36 11.49
N GLU A 134 9.68 -21.28 11.77
CA GLU A 134 9.72 -22.66 11.24
C GLU A 134 9.05 -22.78 9.87
N ALA A 135 8.09 -21.89 9.59
CA ALA A 135 7.40 -21.81 8.32
C ALA A 135 7.34 -20.37 7.83
N ARG A 136 7.71 -20.15 6.56
CA ARG A 136 7.49 -18.89 5.84
C ARG A 136 6.65 -19.17 4.61
N VAL A 137 5.50 -18.49 4.51
CA VAL A 137 4.55 -18.66 3.40
C VAL A 137 4.38 -17.31 2.72
N THR A 138 4.82 -17.20 1.46
CA THR A 138 4.69 -15.99 0.66
C THR A 138 3.64 -16.21 -0.45
N MET A 139 2.65 -15.32 -0.54
CA MET A 139 1.55 -15.42 -1.50
C MET A 139 1.01 -14.03 -1.92
N PRO A 140 0.18 -13.94 -2.97
CA PRO A 140 -0.56 -12.72 -3.28
C PRO A 140 -1.40 -12.24 -2.11
N SER A 141 -1.28 -10.94 -1.78
CA SER A 141 -2.04 -10.34 -0.69
C SER A 141 -3.55 -10.41 -0.95
N SER A 142 -3.97 -10.29 -2.22
CA SER A 142 -5.36 -10.42 -2.64
C SER A 142 -5.96 -11.80 -2.35
N GLU A 143 -5.18 -12.86 -2.52
CA GLU A 143 -5.62 -14.24 -2.24
C GLU A 143 -5.75 -14.45 -0.72
N PHE A 144 -4.77 -14.00 0.06
CA PHE A 144 -4.86 -14.02 1.52
C PHE A 144 -6.09 -13.25 2.02
N SER A 145 -6.31 -12.03 1.50
CA SER A 145 -7.48 -11.21 1.82
C SER A 145 -8.80 -11.91 1.51
N ARG A 146 -8.88 -12.65 0.40
CA ARG A 146 -10.06 -13.42 0.03
C ARG A 146 -10.30 -14.55 1.02
N ILE A 147 -9.28 -15.35 1.29
CA ILE A 147 -9.34 -16.50 2.20
C ILE A 147 -9.85 -16.10 3.59
N VAL A 148 -9.27 -15.06 4.20
CA VAL A 148 -9.66 -14.66 5.56
C VAL A 148 -11.06 -14.06 5.60
N ARG A 149 -11.52 -13.38 4.54
CA ARG A 149 -12.89 -12.88 4.46
C ARG A 149 -13.88 -14.01 4.29
N ASP A 150 -13.63 -14.93 3.37
CA ASP A 150 -14.51 -16.08 3.10
C ASP A 150 -14.66 -16.94 4.36
N LEU A 151 -13.56 -17.23 5.07
CA LEU A 151 -13.60 -18.01 6.31
C LEU A 151 -14.25 -17.25 7.48
N SER A 152 -14.13 -15.91 7.54
CA SER A 152 -14.78 -15.10 8.59
C SER A 152 -16.31 -15.14 8.55
N LEU A 153 -16.90 -15.55 7.43
CA LEU A 153 -18.34 -15.78 7.31
C LEU A 153 -18.77 -17.12 7.94
N LEU A 154 -17.84 -18.04 8.13
CA LEU A 154 -18.10 -19.40 8.62
C LEU A 154 -17.84 -19.52 10.12
N GLY A 155 -16.74 -18.94 10.61
CA GLY A 155 -16.34 -19.02 12.01
C GLY A 155 -15.48 -17.84 12.46
N GLU A 156 -15.18 -17.82 13.76
CA GLU A 156 -14.40 -16.74 14.39
C GLU A 156 -12.89 -16.99 14.38
N SER A 157 -12.48 -18.23 14.13
CA SER A 157 -11.09 -18.68 14.23
C SER A 157 -10.68 -19.45 12.99
N VAL A 158 -9.41 -19.30 12.59
CA VAL A 158 -8.80 -20.09 11.53
C VAL A 158 -7.60 -20.84 12.05
N ARG A 159 -7.57 -22.14 11.81
CA ARG A 159 -6.40 -22.99 11.99
C ARG A 159 -5.56 -22.93 10.71
N ILE A 160 -4.32 -22.49 10.84
CA ILE A 160 -3.35 -22.42 9.76
C ILE A 160 -2.37 -23.58 9.95
N GLU A 161 -2.34 -24.49 8.97
CA GLU A 161 -1.48 -25.66 8.95
C GLU A 161 -0.48 -25.52 7.80
N VAL A 162 0.82 -25.54 8.10
CA VAL A 162 1.87 -25.53 7.07
C VAL A 162 2.61 -26.85 7.07
N SER A 163 2.55 -27.55 5.94
CA SER A 163 3.14 -28.87 5.75
C SER A 163 3.83 -28.96 4.39
N LYS A 164 4.44 -30.12 4.10
CA LYS A 164 5.00 -30.41 2.77
C LYS A 164 3.93 -30.47 1.66
N GLU A 165 2.66 -30.64 2.01
CA GLU A 165 1.55 -30.62 1.04
C GLU A 165 1.23 -29.19 0.55
N GLY A 166 1.43 -28.20 1.44
CA GLY A 166 0.99 -26.83 1.21
C GLY A 166 0.65 -26.12 2.52
N VAL A 167 0.08 -24.92 2.38
CA VAL A 167 -0.55 -24.18 3.48
C VAL A 167 -2.06 -24.40 3.43
N ARG A 168 -2.65 -24.81 4.55
CA ARG A 168 -4.08 -25.07 4.69
C ARG A 168 -4.69 -24.14 5.72
N PHE A 169 -5.80 -23.50 5.36
CA PHE A 169 -6.62 -22.66 6.22
C PHE A 169 -7.92 -23.40 6.51
N VAL A 170 -8.19 -23.67 7.78
CA VAL A 170 -9.38 -24.41 8.23
C VAL A 170 -10.16 -23.55 9.21
N SER A 171 -11.47 -23.40 8.98
CA SER A 171 -12.37 -22.75 9.92
C SER A 171 -13.55 -23.67 10.18
N ASP A 172 -13.77 -23.98 11.45
CA ASP A 172 -14.94 -24.72 11.91
C ASP A 172 -16.00 -23.71 12.35
N GLY A 173 -17.23 -23.85 11.83
CA GLY A 173 -18.33 -22.91 12.02
C GLY A 173 -19.60 -23.59 12.51
N GLU A 174 -20.57 -22.83 13.01
CA GLU A 174 -21.84 -23.39 13.49
C GLU A 174 -22.65 -23.99 12.34
N ALA A 175 -22.74 -23.28 11.22
CA ALA A 175 -23.55 -23.68 10.06
C ALA A 175 -22.75 -24.47 9.01
N ALA A 176 -21.44 -24.23 8.89
CA ALA A 176 -20.58 -24.86 7.89
C ALA A 176 -19.11 -24.77 8.27
N ASN A 177 -18.33 -25.75 7.80
CA ASN A 177 -16.87 -25.78 7.94
C ASN A 177 -16.22 -25.43 6.59
N GLY A 178 -15.10 -24.72 6.63
CA GLY A 178 -14.30 -24.35 5.46
C GLY A 178 -12.88 -24.92 5.54
N SER A 179 -12.36 -25.41 4.41
CA SER A 179 -10.96 -25.81 4.27
C SER A 179 -10.44 -25.38 2.92
N ILE A 180 -9.38 -24.57 2.90
CA ILE A 180 -8.72 -24.06 1.70
C ILE A 180 -7.25 -24.50 1.76
N LEU A 181 -6.77 -25.18 0.72
CA LEU A 181 -5.38 -25.63 0.61
C LEU A 181 -4.72 -24.93 -0.58
N LEU A 182 -3.63 -24.22 -0.32
CA LEU A 182 -2.76 -23.67 -1.35
C LEU A 182 -1.49 -24.52 -1.44
N LYS A 183 -1.22 -25.04 -2.63
CA LYS A 183 -0.02 -25.83 -2.90
C LYS A 183 1.10 -24.94 -3.40
N GLN A 184 2.33 -25.29 -3.05
CA GLN A 184 3.51 -24.60 -3.56
C GLN A 184 3.61 -24.77 -5.08
N THR A 185 3.98 -23.71 -5.79
CA THR A 185 4.25 -23.74 -7.24
C THR A 185 5.70 -23.35 -7.52
N GLU A 186 6.32 -23.96 -8.53
CA GLU A 186 7.72 -23.65 -8.90
C GLU A 186 7.88 -22.19 -9.34
N ALA A 187 6.91 -21.66 -10.08
CA ALA A 187 6.90 -20.27 -10.51
C ALA A 187 6.89 -19.29 -9.32
N ALA A 188 6.09 -19.58 -8.29
CA ALA A 188 6.05 -18.75 -7.09
C ALA A 188 7.34 -18.85 -6.27
N ARG A 189 7.97 -20.03 -6.21
CA ARG A 189 9.26 -20.20 -5.54
C ARG A 189 10.34 -19.31 -6.15
N GLN A 190 10.40 -19.22 -7.48
CA GLN A 190 11.33 -18.34 -8.17
C GLN A 190 10.95 -16.86 -7.98
N ARG A 191 9.66 -16.54 -8.12
CA ARG A 191 9.14 -15.17 -7.97
C ARG A 191 9.46 -14.57 -6.60
N TYR A 192 9.38 -15.37 -5.54
CA TYR A 192 9.49 -14.90 -4.17
C TYR A 192 10.84 -15.19 -3.52
N GLN A 193 11.84 -15.66 -4.27
CA GLN A 193 13.15 -16.07 -3.74
C GLN A 193 13.86 -14.96 -2.95
N ASN A 194 13.66 -13.70 -3.33
CA ASN A 194 14.30 -12.53 -2.69
C ASN A 194 13.31 -11.67 -1.88
N TYR A 195 12.09 -12.16 -1.64
CA TYR A 195 11.07 -11.36 -0.95
C TYR A 195 11.37 -11.24 0.55
N GLY A 196 11.50 -10.00 1.04
CA GLY A 196 11.78 -9.73 2.46
C GLY A 196 13.25 -9.90 2.86
N VAL A 197 14.16 -10.06 1.90
CA VAL A 197 15.61 -10.00 2.10
C VAL A 197 16.03 -8.53 1.93
N GLU A 198 16.04 -7.77 3.01
CA GLU A 198 16.66 -6.43 3.06
C GLU A 198 17.93 -6.50 3.89
N ASP A 199 19.07 -6.20 3.24
CA ASP A 199 20.35 -5.71 3.78
C ASP A 199 20.94 -6.35 5.06
N SER A 200 21.27 -7.65 5.02
CA SER A 200 22.21 -8.22 6.00
C SER A 200 23.54 -8.70 5.42
N ASP A 201 23.74 -8.74 4.09
CA ASP A 201 25.02 -9.09 3.45
C ASP A 201 25.08 -8.61 1.98
N SER A 202 25.17 -7.31 1.74
CA SER A 202 25.69 -6.80 0.46
C SER A 202 27.20 -6.60 0.55
N GLU A 203 27.94 -7.71 0.73
CA GLU A 203 29.34 -7.73 0.32
C GLU A 203 29.40 -7.58 -1.21
N MET A 204 30.28 -6.69 -1.66
CA MET A 204 30.50 -6.33 -3.06
C MET A 204 30.66 -7.57 -3.95
N GLU A 205 29.82 -7.72 -4.96
CA GLU A 205 30.25 -8.38 -6.21
C GLU A 205 30.55 -7.29 -7.24
N ASP A 206 31.81 -6.84 -7.22
CA ASP A 206 32.45 -6.20 -8.37
C ASP A 206 32.37 -7.17 -9.56
N VAL A 207 31.46 -6.91 -10.49
CA VAL A 207 31.50 -7.52 -11.81
C VAL A 207 32.74 -6.98 -12.52
N LYS A 208 33.79 -7.80 -12.51
CA LYS A 208 34.96 -7.65 -13.37
C LYS A 208 34.50 -7.70 -14.83
N GLU A 209 34.47 -6.56 -15.50
CA GLU A 209 34.53 -6.52 -16.96
C GLU A 209 35.97 -6.81 -17.40
N GLU A 210 36.23 -8.04 -17.83
CA GLU A 210 37.40 -8.35 -18.65
C GLU A 210 37.06 -8.10 -20.13
N GLY A 211 37.74 -7.11 -20.71
CA GLY A 211 38.38 -7.16 -22.03
C GLY A 211 37.49 -7.08 -23.27
N ASP A 212 37.63 -5.96 -24.00
CA ASP A 212 38.10 -6.10 -25.39
C ASP A 212 39.01 -4.92 -25.76
N GLU A 213 40.29 -5.23 -26.00
CA GLU A 213 41.29 -4.32 -26.52
C GLU A 213 41.04 -4.12 -28.02
N SER A 214 40.88 -2.89 -28.46
CA SER A 214 41.27 -2.52 -29.82
C SER A 214 42.02 -1.19 -29.81
N ASP A 215 43.30 -1.31 -30.13
CA ASP A 215 44.21 -0.24 -30.50
C ASP A 215 43.63 0.61 -31.63
N ASP A 216 43.62 1.93 -31.45
CA ASP A 216 44.06 2.84 -32.52
C ASP A 216 44.56 4.14 -31.88
N GLU A 217 45.89 4.29 -31.88
CA GLU A 217 46.57 5.55 -31.64
C GLU A 217 46.35 6.48 -32.83
N GLU A 218 45.79 7.68 -32.62
CA GLU A 218 46.25 8.84 -33.38
C GLU A 218 46.26 10.12 -32.54
N LYS A 219 47.45 10.72 -32.48
CA LYS A 219 47.76 11.97 -31.79
C LYS A 219 47.35 13.16 -32.66
N GLU A 220 46.56 14.09 -32.12
CA GLU A 220 46.75 15.52 -32.43
C GLU A 220 46.60 16.42 -31.21
N LYS A 221 47.71 17.13 -30.90
CA LYS A 221 47.76 18.29 -30.04
C LYS A 221 47.37 19.53 -30.87
N LYS A 222 46.46 20.38 -30.39
CA LYS A 222 46.74 21.82 -30.10
C LYS A 222 45.49 22.69 -29.84
N LYS A 223 45.69 23.54 -28.81
CA LYS A 223 45.39 24.99 -28.72
C LYS A 223 43.98 25.44 -28.32
N VAL A 224 43.93 25.81 -27.04
CA VAL A 224 43.25 26.98 -26.47
C VAL A 224 43.35 28.21 -27.38
N LYS A 225 42.22 28.89 -27.61
CA LYS A 225 42.15 30.34 -27.83
C LYS A 225 40.87 30.92 -27.21
N LYS A 226 41.08 31.93 -26.35
CA LYS A 226 40.10 32.87 -25.81
C LYS A 226 39.69 33.89 -26.88
N GLU A 227 38.43 34.31 -26.88
CA GLU A 227 37.95 35.69 -27.17
C GLU A 227 36.49 35.79 -26.68
N LYS A 228 36.16 36.50 -25.60
CA LYS A 228 35.88 37.95 -25.44
C LYS A 228 34.70 38.51 -26.26
N VAL A 229 33.56 38.66 -25.56
CA VAL A 229 32.66 39.83 -25.43
C VAL A 229 32.36 40.67 -26.68
N LYS A 230 31.06 40.80 -26.98
CA LYS A 230 30.42 42.10 -27.25
C LYS A 230 28.96 42.11 -26.79
N LYS A 231 28.67 43.04 -25.87
CA LYS A 231 27.36 43.65 -25.65
C LYS A 231 26.96 44.44 -26.90
N GLU A 232 25.67 44.54 -27.16
CA GLU A 232 25.07 45.77 -27.68
C GLU A 232 23.63 45.86 -27.15
N ASP A 233 23.40 46.91 -26.36
CA ASP A 233 22.11 47.51 -26.03
C ASP A 233 21.59 48.27 -27.27
N SER A 234 20.27 48.34 -27.45
CA SER A 234 19.62 49.57 -27.94
C SER A 234 18.13 49.58 -27.60
N ASP A 235 17.78 50.60 -26.83
CA ASP A 235 16.48 51.07 -26.37
C ASP A 235 15.59 51.71 -27.47
N ALA A 236 14.34 51.98 -27.05
CA ALA A 236 13.38 53.01 -27.52
C ALA A 236 12.53 52.66 -28.76
N GLU A 237 11.24 53.01 -28.88
CA GLU A 237 10.36 53.91 -28.11
C GLU A 237 8.88 53.65 -28.51
N GLU A 238 7.98 54.34 -27.81
CA GLU A 238 6.52 54.33 -27.74
C GLU A 238 5.72 54.45 -29.07
N THR A 239 4.44 54.00 -29.04
CA THR A 239 3.31 54.86 -29.50
C THR A 239 1.94 54.40 -28.94
N LYS A 240 1.11 55.40 -28.62
CA LYS A 240 -0.27 55.35 -28.07
C LYS A 240 -1.37 55.30 -29.17
N GLY A 241 -2.61 55.01 -28.76
CA GLY A 241 -3.90 55.37 -29.41
C GLY A 241 -5.00 54.34 -29.09
N GLU A 242 -5.90 54.59 -28.12
CA GLU A 242 -7.25 55.23 -28.19
C GLU A 242 -8.37 54.23 -28.61
N GLU A 243 -9.31 53.89 -27.70
CA GLU A 243 -10.75 54.32 -27.62
C GLU A 243 -11.65 53.52 -28.61
N ASP A 244 -12.88 53.07 -28.36
CA ASP A 244 -13.87 53.20 -27.28
C ASP A 244 -15.02 52.16 -27.51
N ASP A 245 -15.94 52.11 -26.55
CA ASP A 245 -17.39 51.91 -26.67
C ASP A 245 -18.13 50.66 -26.12
N ASP A 246 -19.23 51.05 -25.46
CA ASP A 246 -20.14 50.43 -24.50
C ASP A 246 -21.07 49.32 -25.03
N GLU A 247 -21.62 48.51 -24.11
CA GLU A 247 -23.07 48.57 -23.75
C GLU A 247 -23.44 47.61 -22.59
N GLU A 248 -24.10 48.18 -21.58
CA GLU A 248 -24.88 47.49 -20.55
C GLU A 248 -26.13 46.80 -21.15
N VAL A 249 -26.70 45.82 -20.43
CA VAL A 249 -28.13 45.77 -20.03
C VAL A 249 -28.41 44.47 -19.23
N LYS A 250 -29.00 44.65 -18.04
CA LYS A 250 -29.65 43.67 -17.13
C LYS A 250 -31.19 43.73 -17.33
N PRO A 251 -32.08 43.00 -16.61
CA PRO A 251 -32.08 41.62 -16.06
C PRO A 251 -33.45 40.86 -16.16
N LYS A 252 -33.45 39.54 -15.86
CA LYS A 252 -34.49 38.69 -15.17
C LYS A 252 -35.91 38.52 -15.83
N PRO A 253 -36.84 37.62 -15.37
CA PRO A 253 -36.87 36.71 -14.19
C PRO A 253 -37.40 35.25 -14.42
N GLU A 254 -37.43 34.45 -13.33
CA GLU A 254 -38.40 33.38 -12.91
C GLU A 254 -38.63 32.16 -13.85
N ASP A 255 -38.78 30.90 -13.42
CA ASP A 255 -39.69 30.35 -12.40
C ASP A 255 -39.32 28.86 -12.16
N ASP A 256 -39.27 28.41 -10.91
CA ASP A 256 -39.13 27.01 -10.49
C ASP A 256 -40.46 26.62 -9.84
N GLY A 257 -41.16 25.64 -10.43
CA GLY A 257 -42.46 25.16 -9.97
C GLY A 257 -42.59 23.64 -10.10
N GLU A 258 -42.99 23.02 -9.01
CA GLU A 258 -43.05 21.60 -8.68
C GLU A 258 -44.15 20.80 -9.43
N GLU A 259 -44.08 19.46 -9.26
CA GLU A 259 -45.19 18.49 -9.10
C GLU A 259 -45.21 17.25 -10.03
N GLU A 260 -44.87 16.11 -9.40
CA GLU A 260 -45.66 14.88 -9.20
C GLU A 260 -46.37 14.15 -10.38
N MET A 261 -46.02 12.86 -10.45
CA MET A 261 -46.80 11.64 -10.76
C MET A 261 -47.84 11.60 -11.91
N SER A 262 -47.72 10.56 -12.76
CA SER A 262 -48.81 9.58 -12.92
C SER A 262 -48.41 8.33 -13.72
N ASP A 263 -48.87 7.20 -13.18
CA ASP A 263 -49.00 5.87 -13.78
C ASP A 263 -49.77 5.88 -15.12
N SER A 264 -49.45 4.95 -16.04
CA SER A 264 -50.25 3.74 -16.30
C SER A 264 -50.02 3.12 -17.69
N GLU A 265 -49.97 1.78 -17.65
CA GLU A 265 -50.30 0.73 -18.65
C GLU A 265 -50.76 1.13 -20.08
N ASN A 266 -50.56 0.35 -21.17
CA ASN A 266 -50.93 -1.05 -21.34
C ASN A 266 -50.56 -1.58 -22.76
N LYS A 267 -50.14 -2.86 -22.81
CA LYS A 267 -50.58 -3.94 -23.76
C LYS A 267 -50.49 -3.75 -25.30
N LYS A 268 -49.74 -4.65 -25.98
CA LYS A 268 -50.19 -5.93 -26.62
C LYS A 268 -49.20 -6.42 -27.70
N LYS A 269 -48.58 -7.60 -27.51
CA LYS A 269 -48.94 -8.96 -28.01
C LYS A 269 -48.51 -9.30 -29.46
N ARG A 270 -47.66 -10.35 -29.59
CA ARG A 270 -47.93 -11.70 -30.18
C ARG A 270 -46.59 -12.42 -30.50
N LYS A 271 -46.13 -13.40 -29.71
CA LYS A 271 -46.39 -14.88 -29.73
C LYS A 271 -46.07 -15.61 -31.05
N LYS A 272 -45.03 -16.47 -31.05
CA LYS A 272 -45.13 -17.96 -31.00
C LYS A 272 -43.75 -18.65 -31.08
N ALA A 273 -43.56 -19.69 -30.28
CA ALA A 273 -42.52 -20.74 -30.35
C ALA A 273 -43.22 -22.09 -30.71
N PRO A 274 -42.58 -23.30 -30.66
CA PRO A 274 -41.24 -23.77 -31.05
C PRO A 274 -41.32 -25.00 -32.00
N THR A 275 -40.19 -25.58 -32.46
CA THR A 275 -39.88 -27.04 -32.44
C THR A 275 -38.53 -27.38 -33.09
N SER A 276 -38.03 -28.55 -32.70
CA SER A 276 -36.67 -29.09 -32.69
C SER A 276 -36.16 -29.77 -33.97
N ASN A 277 -34.82 -29.87 -34.02
CA ASN A 277 -33.97 -31.06 -34.26
C ASN A 277 -33.13 -31.12 -35.56
N GLY A 278 -31.81 -31.22 -35.39
CA GLY A 278 -30.84 -31.51 -36.46
C GLY A 278 -29.39 -31.51 -35.94
N LYS A 279 -28.84 -32.71 -35.68
CA LYS A 279 -27.44 -32.96 -35.24
C LYS A 279 -26.42 -32.62 -36.32
N ALA A 280 -25.33 -31.96 -35.96
CA ALA A 280 -24.04 -32.05 -36.66
C ALA A 280 -22.88 -32.09 -35.66
N LYS A 281 -22.10 -33.18 -35.70
CA LYS A 281 -20.87 -33.38 -34.93
C LYS A 281 -19.78 -32.43 -35.44
N LYS A 282 -19.23 -31.56 -34.57
CA LYS A 282 -17.97 -30.86 -34.82
C LYS A 282 -17.02 -31.11 -33.65
N LYS A 283 -15.88 -31.75 -33.93
CA LYS A 283 -14.79 -32.00 -32.99
C LYS A 283 -14.33 -30.67 -32.40
N VAL A 284 -14.54 -30.48 -31.09
CA VAL A 284 -13.93 -29.38 -30.34
C VAL A 284 -12.52 -29.81 -29.99
N LYS A 285 -11.56 -29.06 -30.53
CA LYS A 285 -10.14 -29.12 -30.24
C LYS A 285 -9.98 -28.70 -28.78
N LYS A 286 -9.36 -29.56 -27.96
CA LYS A 286 -8.95 -29.27 -26.58
C LYS A 286 -7.98 -28.08 -26.64
N SER A 287 -8.43 -26.87 -26.30
CA SER A 287 -7.54 -25.79 -25.92
C SER A 287 -7.11 -26.08 -24.50
N ALA A 288 -5.87 -26.54 -24.37
CA ALA A 288 -5.17 -26.62 -23.10
C ALA A 288 -4.88 -25.19 -22.62
N ASP A 289 -5.08 -24.99 -21.32
CA ASP A 289 -4.37 -24.05 -20.44
C ASP A 289 -3.99 -22.69 -21.01
N ASP A 290 -4.89 -21.71 -20.84
CA ASP A 290 -4.50 -20.30 -20.90
C ASP A 290 -5.32 -19.41 -19.94
N ASP A 291 -5.79 -19.99 -18.82
CA ASP A 291 -6.63 -19.31 -17.81
C ASP A 291 -6.05 -19.38 -16.37
N ASP A 292 -4.78 -19.76 -16.19
CA ASP A 292 -4.19 -19.94 -14.84
C ASP A 292 -2.91 -19.12 -14.60
N ASN A 293 -2.75 -17.98 -15.30
CA ASN A 293 -1.55 -17.13 -15.13
C ASN A 293 -1.80 -15.84 -14.32
N SER A 294 -2.94 -15.72 -13.64
CA SER A 294 -3.27 -14.55 -12.80
C SER A 294 -3.23 -14.81 -11.30
N SER A 295 -3.07 -16.06 -10.88
CA SER A 295 -2.86 -16.45 -9.49
C SER A 295 -1.36 -16.49 -9.25
N GLY A 296 -0.79 -15.47 -8.61
CA GLY A 296 0.66 -15.35 -8.37
C GLY A 296 1.32 -16.48 -7.55
N GLY A 297 0.62 -17.58 -7.30
CA GLY A 297 1.09 -18.81 -6.68
C GLY A 297 1.52 -18.64 -5.22
N VAL A 298 2.04 -19.72 -4.61
CA VAL A 298 2.50 -19.69 -3.21
C VAL A 298 3.92 -20.26 -3.13
N SER A 299 4.81 -19.55 -2.42
CA SER A 299 6.11 -20.08 -2.00
C SER A 299 6.04 -20.47 -0.53
N ILE A 300 6.62 -21.63 -0.21
CA ILE A 300 6.66 -22.17 1.15
C ILE A 300 8.10 -22.57 1.46
N GLU A 301 8.65 -21.99 2.52
CA GLU A 301 9.87 -22.43 3.18
C GLU A 301 9.48 -23.07 4.51
N LEU A 302 9.81 -24.35 4.68
CA LEU A 302 9.36 -25.14 5.83
C LEU A 302 10.53 -25.92 6.42
N THR A 303 10.87 -25.62 7.68
CA THR A 303 11.81 -26.43 8.46
C THR A 303 11.07 -27.49 9.27
N GLN A 304 9.94 -27.11 9.90
CA GLN A 304 9.10 -28.00 10.70
C GLN A 304 7.61 -27.74 10.44
N HIS A 305 6.78 -28.78 10.58
CA HIS A 305 5.34 -28.65 10.48
C HIS A 305 4.78 -27.75 11.60
N VAL A 306 3.96 -26.77 11.23
CA VAL A 306 3.35 -25.82 12.18
C VAL A 306 1.84 -25.85 12.03
N THR A 307 1.13 -25.88 13.17
CA THR A 307 -0.33 -25.76 13.23
C THR A 307 -0.71 -24.84 14.36
N LEU A 308 -1.29 -23.70 14.03
CA LEU A 308 -1.71 -22.70 15.01
C LEU A 308 -3.09 -22.15 14.67
N THR A 309 -3.84 -21.77 15.69
CA THR A 309 -5.18 -21.19 15.53
C THR A 309 -5.14 -19.70 15.84
N PHE A 310 -5.78 -18.88 14.99
CA PHE A 310 -5.81 -17.42 15.14
C PHE A 310 -7.23 -16.88 15.01
N SER A 311 -7.47 -15.69 15.54
CA SER A 311 -8.74 -14.99 15.35
C SER A 311 -8.85 -14.40 13.94
N LEU A 312 -9.92 -14.77 13.22
CA LEU A 312 -10.19 -14.26 11.87
C LEU A 312 -10.45 -12.75 11.85
N LYS A 313 -11.01 -12.19 12.93
CA LYS A 313 -11.24 -10.75 13.07
C LYS A 313 -9.95 -9.93 12.85
N TYR A 314 -8.86 -10.33 13.48
CA TYR A 314 -7.57 -9.65 13.33
C TYR A 314 -6.98 -9.86 11.94
N LEU A 315 -7.03 -11.09 11.41
CA LEU A 315 -6.49 -11.37 10.07
C LEU A 315 -7.25 -10.62 8.96
N VAL A 316 -8.57 -10.45 9.09
CA VAL A 316 -9.36 -9.60 8.18
C VAL A 316 -8.89 -8.15 8.25
N ASN A 317 -8.60 -7.63 9.45
CA ASN A 317 -8.06 -6.27 9.61
C ASN A 317 -6.68 -6.14 8.96
N PHE A 318 -5.77 -7.08 9.21
CA PHE A 318 -4.43 -7.08 8.62
C PHE A 318 -4.46 -7.18 7.09
N SER A 319 -5.47 -7.87 6.54
CA SER A 319 -5.66 -8.01 5.08
C SER A 319 -5.93 -6.69 4.35
N LYS A 320 -6.23 -5.60 5.06
CA LYS A 320 -6.40 -4.25 4.47
C LYS A 320 -5.08 -3.66 3.95
N SER A 321 -3.96 -4.16 4.45
CA SER A 321 -2.62 -3.86 3.95
C SER A 321 -2.34 -4.38 2.53
N ALA A 322 -3.24 -5.18 1.96
CA ALA A 322 -3.18 -5.53 0.53
C ALA A 322 -3.23 -4.30 -0.41
N SER A 323 -3.69 -3.15 0.07
CA SER A 323 -3.61 -1.88 -0.67
C SER A 323 -2.19 -1.29 -0.77
N LEU A 324 -1.30 -1.68 0.15
CA LEU A 324 0.10 -1.24 0.19
C LEU A 324 1.02 -2.18 -0.59
N SER A 325 0.76 -3.48 -0.55
CA SER A 325 1.58 -4.50 -1.19
C SER A 325 0.73 -5.60 -1.83
N ASP A 326 1.08 -5.99 -3.04
CA ASP A 326 0.47 -7.10 -3.77
C ASP A 326 0.89 -8.48 -3.22
N THR A 327 1.85 -8.52 -2.28
CA THR A 327 2.38 -9.74 -1.68
C THR A 327 2.29 -9.67 -0.16
N VAL A 328 2.00 -10.81 0.46
CA VAL A 328 2.02 -10.98 1.91
C VAL A 328 2.88 -12.18 2.27
N GLN A 329 3.61 -12.08 3.38
CA GLN A 329 4.35 -13.19 3.96
C GLN A 329 3.84 -13.50 5.36
N LEU A 330 3.52 -14.77 5.60
CA LEU A 330 3.13 -15.32 6.89
C LEU A 330 4.32 -16.09 7.47
N MET A 331 4.73 -15.74 8.67
CA MET A 331 5.83 -16.38 9.39
C MET A 331 5.30 -17.02 10.68
N LEU A 332 5.44 -18.33 10.78
CA LEU A 332 4.85 -19.13 11.84
C LEU A 332 5.90 -19.98 12.56
N LYS A 333 5.70 -20.13 13.86
CA LYS A 333 6.45 -21.03 14.75
C LYS A 333 5.58 -21.35 15.96
N ASN A 334 5.62 -22.60 16.42
CA ASN A 334 4.86 -23.00 17.60
C ASN A 334 5.26 -22.13 18.81
N ASP A 335 4.27 -21.77 19.65
CA ASP A 335 4.46 -20.93 20.85
C ASP A 335 4.96 -19.48 20.60
N VAL A 336 4.96 -19.02 19.35
CA VAL A 336 5.35 -17.66 18.96
C VAL A 336 4.18 -16.98 18.24
N PRO A 337 3.98 -15.66 18.41
CA PRO A 337 3.01 -14.90 17.62
C PRO A 337 3.22 -15.08 16.10
N LEU A 338 2.13 -15.21 15.36
CA LEU A 338 2.15 -15.14 13.90
C LEU A 338 2.62 -13.75 13.48
N LEU A 339 3.60 -13.71 12.58
CA LEU A 339 4.00 -12.48 11.91
C LEU A 339 3.42 -12.43 10.49
N VAL A 340 2.62 -11.39 10.22
CA VAL A 340 2.09 -11.07 8.89
C VAL A 340 2.81 -9.82 8.38
N SER A 341 3.60 -9.98 7.32
CA SER A 341 4.45 -8.92 6.77
C SER A 341 4.00 -8.51 5.38
N TYR A 342 3.77 -7.21 5.19
CA TYR A 342 3.60 -6.57 3.89
C TYR A 342 4.76 -5.59 3.69
N THR A 343 5.65 -5.90 2.75
CA THR A 343 6.74 -5.01 2.35
C THR A 343 6.29 -4.23 1.12
N PHE A 344 6.53 -2.94 1.12
CA PHE A 344 6.18 -2.02 0.03
C PHE A 344 7.33 -1.04 -0.19
N GLY A 345 7.33 -0.31 -1.31
CA GLY A 345 8.54 0.33 -1.84
C GLY A 345 9.37 1.24 -0.90
N GLN A 346 8.81 1.72 0.21
CA GLN A 346 9.49 2.61 1.16
C GLN A 346 9.53 2.07 2.60
N GLY A 347 9.28 0.78 2.80
CA GLY A 347 9.37 0.11 4.10
C GLY A 347 8.38 -1.03 4.26
N TYR A 348 7.84 -1.20 5.47
CA TYR A 348 6.97 -2.33 5.77
C TYR A 348 5.85 -1.99 6.76
N ILE A 349 4.84 -2.85 6.73
CA ILE A 349 3.89 -3.00 7.82
C ILE A 349 3.87 -4.48 8.25
N ARG A 350 4.15 -4.69 9.53
CA ARG A 350 4.26 -6.00 10.18
C ARG A 350 3.24 -6.08 11.30
N TYR A 351 2.47 -7.15 11.31
CA TYR A 351 1.52 -7.45 12.38
C TYR A 351 1.94 -8.71 13.11
N TYR A 352 1.91 -8.67 14.44
CA TYR A 352 2.15 -9.81 15.31
C TYR A 352 0.84 -10.16 15.99
N LEU A 353 0.46 -11.44 15.95
CA LEU A 353 -0.80 -11.91 16.52
C LEU A 353 -0.56 -13.16 17.36
N ALA A 354 -0.92 -13.08 18.64
CA ALA A 354 -0.84 -14.23 19.53
C ALA A 354 -1.78 -15.35 19.03
N PRO A 355 -1.34 -16.62 19.05
CA PRO A 355 -2.22 -17.74 18.76
C PRO A 355 -3.31 -17.85 19.84
N LYS A 356 -4.49 -18.34 19.43
CA LYS A 356 -5.48 -18.82 20.39
C LYS A 356 -4.92 -20.10 21.02
N ILE A 357 -4.76 -20.08 22.33
CA ILE A 357 -4.46 -21.28 23.11
C ILE A 357 -5.72 -22.16 23.03
N GLY A 358 -5.57 -23.40 22.57
CA GLY A 358 -6.64 -24.38 22.68
C GLY A 358 -6.82 -24.77 24.15
N ASP A 359 -8.06 -24.98 24.58
CA ASP A 359 -8.34 -25.74 25.80
C ASP A 359 -7.92 -27.20 25.52
N ASP A 360 -6.63 -27.51 25.63
CA ASP A 360 -6.17 -28.92 25.62
C ASP A 360 -6.70 -29.69 26.84
#